data_AF-A0A645JNU3-F1
#
_entry.id   AF-A0A645JNU3-F1
#
_cell.length_a   1.000
_cell.length_b   1.000
_cell.length_c   1.000
_cell.angle_alpha   90.00
_cell.angle_beta   90.00
_cell.angle_gamma   90.00
#
_symmetry.space_group_name_H-M   'P 1'
#
loop_
_entity.id
_entity.type
_entity.pdbx_description
1 polymer ?
#
loop_
_entity_poly.entity_id
_entity_poly.type
_entity_poly.pdbx_seq_one_letter_code
_entity_poly.pdbx_strand_id
1 'polypeptide(L)' 'MLPDYDAATVAVGEEVMEGSLDEITSRFERSVLTQLYMNYPSTRKLAKRLGVSHTAIANKLREYGLSQQKKSEE' A
#
# COMPACT_ATOMS: atom_id res chain seq x y z
N MET A 1 5.66 -28.51 10.81
CA MET A 1 4.39 -27.83 10.52
C MET A 1 4.72 -26.41 10.16
N LEU A 2 4.48 -26.00 8.91
CA LEU A 2 4.49 -24.58 8.55
C LEU A 2 3.22 -23.93 9.12
N PRO A 3 3.25 -22.66 9.55
CA PRO A 3 2.07 -22.00 10.06
C PRO A 3 1.05 -21.84 8.93
N ASP A 4 -0.19 -22.25 9.19
CA ASP A 4 -1.35 -21.99 8.35
C ASP A 4 -1.51 -20.47 8.21
N TYR A 5 -1.03 -19.93 7.11
CA TYR A 5 -1.34 -18.57 6.70
C TYR A 5 -2.79 -18.61 6.23
N ASP A 6 -3.69 -18.43 7.19
CA ASP A 6 -5.14 -18.48 7.01
C ASP A 6 -5.53 -17.43 5.97
N ALA A 7 -5.81 -17.89 4.75
CA ALA A 7 -6.32 -17.07 3.65
C ALA A 7 -7.61 -16.32 4.06
N ALA A 8 -8.27 -16.77 5.13
CA ALA A 8 -9.42 -16.13 5.77
C ALA A 8 -9.13 -14.72 6.34
N THR A 9 -7.87 -14.37 6.65
CA THR A 9 -7.54 -12.99 7.07
C THR A 9 -7.51 -12.00 5.90
N VAL A 10 -7.46 -12.52 4.67
CA VAL A 10 -7.55 -11.76 3.43
C VAL A 10 -8.92 -12.07 2.83
N ALA A 11 -10.00 -11.76 3.54
CA ALA A 11 -11.31 -11.56 2.93
C ALA A 11 -11.27 -10.28 2.08
N VAL A 12 -10.34 -10.24 1.13
CA VAL A 12 -10.36 -9.36 -0.03
C VAL A 12 -11.55 -9.89 -0.82
N GLY A 13 -12.71 -9.24 -0.63
CA GLY A 13 -13.97 -9.68 -1.20
C GLY A 13 -13.84 -9.98 -2.69
N GLU A 14 -14.65 -10.91 -3.20
CA GLU A 14 -14.61 -11.37 -4.59
C GLU A 14 -14.60 -10.21 -5.61
N GLU A 15 -15.25 -9.08 -5.27
CA GLU A 15 -15.25 -7.81 -6.03
C GLU A 15 -13.86 -7.15 -6.16
N VAL A 16 -12.96 -7.36 -5.20
CA VAL A 16 -11.60 -6.82 -5.24
C VAL A 16 -10.70 -7.65 -6.15
N MET A 17 -11.04 -8.93 -6.35
CA MET A 17 -10.40 -9.86 -7.27
C MET A 17 -10.97 -9.76 -8.70
N GLU A 18 -11.95 -8.88 -8.92
CA GLU A 18 -12.56 -8.62 -10.22
C GLU A 18 -11.82 -7.52 -10.98
N GLY A 19 -11.54 -7.76 -12.26
CA GLY A 19 -10.84 -6.84 -13.15
C GLY A 19 -9.50 -7.39 -13.65
N SER A 20 -8.70 -6.52 -14.26
CA SER A 20 -7.35 -6.83 -14.72
C SER A 20 -6.37 -6.95 -13.56
N LEU A 21 -5.27 -7.69 -13.78
CA LEU A 21 -4.21 -7.85 -12.78
C LEU A 21 -3.67 -6.50 -12.27
N ASP A 22 -3.61 -5.50 -13.16
CA ASP A 22 -3.17 -4.15 -12.83
C ASP A 22 -4.14 -3.43 -11.87
N GLU A 23 -5.45 -3.57 -12.09
CA GLU A 23 -6.48 -2.98 -11.23
C GLU A 23 -6.47 -3.63 -9.83
N ILE A 24 -6.35 -4.95 -9.77
CA ILE A 24 -6.28 -5.71 -8.51
C ILE A 24 -5.02 -5.29 -7.74
N THR A 25 -3.87 -5.26 -8.42
CA THR A 25 -2.59 -4.88 -7.83
C THR A 25 -2.63 -3.43 -7.35
N SER A 26 -3.16 -2.51 -8.14
CA SER A 26 -3.27 -1.09 -7.78
C SER A 26 -4.12 -0.85 -6.53
N ARG A 27 -5.24 -1.56 -6.39
CA ARG A 27 -6.09 -1.48 -5.18
C ARG A 27 -5.34 -1.98 -3.94
N PHE A 28 -4.66 -3.11 -4.07
CA PHE A 28 -3.87 -3.69 -2.98
C PHE A 28 -2.71 -2.77 -2.58
N GLU A 29 -1.93 -2.31 -3.56
CA GLU A 29 -0.81 -1.41 -3.34
C GLU A 29 -1.24 -0.10 -2.67
N ARG A 30 -2.36 0.49 -3.10
CA ARG A 30 -2.94 1.67 -2.46
C ARG A 30 -3.27 1.42 -0.99
N SER A 31 -3.92 0.31 -0.68
CA SER A 31 -4.28 -0.05 0.70
C SER A 31 -3.03 -0.22 1.58
N VAL A 32 -2.06 -0.99 1.08
CA VAL A 32 -0.76 -1.22 1.74
C VAL A 32 -0.04 0.11 1.99
N LEU A 33 0.10 0.95 0.95
CA LEU A 33 0.76 2.24 1.06
C LEU A 33 0.04 3.17 2.04
N THR A 34 -1.30 3.18 2.07
CA THR A 34 -2.07 4.00 3.01
C THR A 34 -1.77 3.61 4.46
N GLN A 35 -1.86 2.31 4.77
CA GLN A 35 -1.64 1.81 6.13
C GLN A 35 -0.18 1.98 6.57
N LEU A 36 0.77 1.75 5.67
CA LEU A 36 2.18 1.96 5.97
C LEU A 36 2.53 3.44 6.09
N TYR A 37 1.92 4.33 5.30
CA TYR A 37 2.19 5.76 5.35
C TYR A 37 1.73 6.40 6.66
N MET A 38 0.62 5.92 7.25
CA MET A 38 0.19 6.32 8.60
C MET A 38 1.27 6.05 9.66
N ASN A 39 1.94 4.90 9.57
CA ASN A 39 3.01 4.49 10.50
C ASN A 39 4.38 5.09 10.13
N TYR A 40 4.62 5.37 8.85
CA TYR A 40 5.88 5.84 8.29
C TYR A 40 5.66 7.04 7.37
N PRO A 41 5.45 8.25 7.92
CA PRO A 41 5.11 9.46 7.15
C PRO A 41 6.27 10.00 6.29
N SER A 42 7.39 9.28 6.21
CA SER A 42 8.53 9.64 5.38
C SER A 42 8.68 8.63 4.25
N THR A 43 8.60 9.12 3.02
CA THR A 43 8.84 8.37 1.79
C THR A 43 10.15 7.57 1.86
N ARG A 44 11.19 8.14 2.48
CA ARG A 44 12.51 7.49 2.62
C ARG A 44 12.49 6.33 3.61
N LYS A 45 11.78 6.46 4.73
CA LYS A 45 11.61 5.36 5.72
C LYS A 45 10.75 4.24 5.14
N LEU A 46 9.67 4.62 4.46
CA LEU A 46 8.77 3.68 3.80
C LEU A 46 9.48 2.88 2.71
N ALA A 47 10.23 3.55 1.84
CA ALA A 47 10.99 2.91 0.77
C ALA A 47 12.05 1.93 1.29
N LYS A 48 12.81 2.32 2.34
CA LYS A 48 13.79 1.42 2.98
C LYS A 48 13.13 0.15 3.54
N ARG A 49 11.92 0.27 4.07
CA ARG A 49 11.17 -0.87 4.63
C ARG A 49 10.59 -1.78 3.54
N LEU A 50 10.10 -1.18 2.46
CA LEU A 50 9.55 -1.92 1.32
C LEU A 50 10.63 -2.45 0.37
N GLY A 51 11.91 -2.13 0.59
CA GLY A 51 13.02 -2.60 -0.25
C GLY A 51 13.03 -1.99 -1.66
N VAL A 52 12.35 -0.85 -1.85
CA VAL A 52 12.23 -0.17 -3.14
C VAL A 52 12.88 1.22 -3.10
N SER A 53 13.04 1.84 -4.27
CA SER A 53 13.61 3.18 -4.34
C SER A 53 12.66 4.24 -3.76
N HIS A 54 13.24 5.28 -3.16
CA HIS A 54 12.46 6.39 -2.61
C HIS A 54 11.66 7.12 -3.71
N THR A 55 12.21 7.20 -4.92
CA THR A 55 11.52 7.77 -6.09
C THR A 55 10.33 6.92 -6.52
N ALA A 56 10.45 5.58 -6.49
CA ALA A 56 9.33 4.70 -6.81
C ALA A 56 8.16 4.88 -5.83
N ILE A 57 8.44 4.93 -4.52
CA ILE A 57 7.40 5.21 -3.52
C ILE A 57 6.84 6.62 -3.66
N ALA A 58 7.67 7.62 -3.97
CA ALA A 58 7.20 8.98 -4.21
C ALA A 58 6.20 9.04 -5.37
N ASN A 59 6.49 8.31 -6.46
CA ASN A 59 5.61 8.23 -7.62
C ASN A 59 4.30 7.51 -7.28
N LYS A 60 4.37 6.33 -6.64
CA LYS A 60 3.16 5.60 -6.22
C LYS A 60 2.28 6.40 -5.26
N LEU A 61 2.86 7.10 -4.29
CA LEU A 61 2.10 7.96 -3.37
C LEU A 61 1.45 9.15 -4.09
N ARG A 62 2.03 9.66 -5.18
CA ARG A 62 1.43 10.72 -6.00
C ARG A 62 0.30 10.18 -6.86
N GLU A 63 0.52 9.05 -7.50
CA GLU A 63 -0.44 8.34 -8.34
C GLU A 63 -1.71 7.99 -7.57
N TYR A 64 -1.58 7.50 -6.34
CA TYR A 64 -2.72 7.17 -5.48
C TYR A 64 -3.27 8.37 -4.67
N GLY A 65 -2.72 9.58 -4.83
CA GLY A 65 -3.17 10.77 -4.11
C GLY A 65 -2.84 10.79 -2.61
N LEU A 66 -1.97 9.89 -2.13
CA LEU A 66 -1.62 9.73 -0.72
C LEU A 66 -0.55 10.72 -0.24
N SER A 67 0.12 11.43 -1.15
CA SER A 67 1.25 12.32 -0.83
C SER A 67 0.91 13.56 0.02
N GLN A 68 -0.37 13.93 0.15
CA GLN A 68 -0.81 15.18 0.79
C GLN A 68 -1.56 14.99 2.13
N GLN A 69 -1.90 13.77 2.55
CA GLN A 69 -2.74 13.55 3.75
C GLN A 69 -2.09 13.98 5.08
N LYS A 70 -0.83 14.40 5.08
CA LYS A 70 -0.14 14.88 6.29
C LYS A 70 0.12 16.38 6.32
N LYS A 71 -0.65 17.19 5.59
CA LYS A 71 -0.65 18.64 5.75
C LYS A 71 -1.81 19.16 6.61
N SER A 72 -2.50 18.27 7.33
CA SER A 72 -3.75 18.57 8.04
C SER A 72 -3.77 18.00 9.46
N GLU A 73 -2.75 18.29 10.26
CA GLU A 73 -2.83 18.21 11.74
C GLU A 73 -1.95 19.35 12.27
N GLU A 74 -2.54 20.55 12.31
CA GLU A 74 -2.13 21.68 13.14
C GLU A 74 -3.35 22.13 13.95
#